data_AF-A0A2V8DCA2-F1
#
_entry.id   AF-A0A2V8DCA2-F1
#
_cell.length_a   1.000
_cell.length_b   1.000
_cell.length_c   1.000
_cell.angle_alpha   90.00
_cell.angle_beta   90.00
_cell.angle_gamma   90.00
#
_symmetry.space_group_name_H-M   'P 1'
#
loop_
_entity.id
_entity.type
_entity.pdbx_description
1 polymer ?
#
loop_
_entity_poly.entity_id
_entity_poly.type
_entity_poly.pdbx_seq_one_letter_code
_entity_poly.pdbx_strand_id
1 'polypeptide(L)'
;DQPIDPTKDKRINAPFYGVAPSPVDGSIWGSILGMPGSLVRLVPGPNPPATALSEIYEVPWNNPKASAQGFAPRGMDVDSSGVVWTVLSSGHLASFDRRKCKGALNGPTATGQHCPEGWSLYPLPGPNYKGAVDSGSADSAYYDFVDRFDMLGLGKNIPLATGNESEGLLALVDGKFLTFRVPYPMGFYAKGIDGRIDDAKAGWKGKGIWTSISTRAPFHMEGGRGTTSKLVKFQVRPDPLSK
;
A
#
# COMPACT_ATOMS: atom_id res chain seq x y z
N ASP A 1 16.59 20.41 -20.18
CA ASP A 1 16.25 20.92 -18.83
C ASP A 1 15.93 22.40 -18.84
N GLN A 2 14.67 22.76 -19.14
CA GLN A 2 14.21 24.16 -18.99
C GLN A 2 13.63 24.38 -17.58
N PRO A 3 13.79 25.58 -17.01
CA PRO A 3 13.14 25.98 -15.76
C PRO A 3 11.63 25.73 -15.81
N ILE A 4 11.03 25.51 -14.64
CA ILE A 4 9.56 25.41 -14.55
C ILE A 4 8.97 26.78 -14.88
N ASP A 5 8.10 26.81 -15.89
CA ASP A 5 7.30 27.98 -16.25
C ASP A 5 5.98 27.91 -15.46
N PRO A 6 5.73 28.80 -14.49
CA PRO A 6 4.54 28.75 -13.65
C PRO A 6 3.23 29.01 -14.41
N THR A 7 3.31 29.43 -15.68
CA THR A 7 2.15 29.67 -16.56
C THR A 7 1.78 28.45 -17.41
N LYS A 8 2.51 27.36 -17.31
CA LYS A 8 2.33 26.15 -18.13
C LYS A 8 2.29 24.89 -17.28
N ASP A 9 1.63 23.87 -17.79
CA ASP A 9 1.71 22.53 -17.22
C ASP A 9 3.12 21.97 -17.36
N LYS A 10 3.61 21.37 -16.28
CA LYS A 10 4.88 20.64 -16.27
C LYS A 10 4.58 19.15 -16.36
N ARG A 11 5.17 18.48 -17.36
CA ARG A 11 5.13 17.02 -17.45
C ARG A 11 5.73 16.39 -16.19
N ILE A 12 4.95 15.51 -15.55
CA ILE A 12 5.42 14.60 -14.50
C ILE A 12 5.85 13.30 -15.17
N ASN A 13 7.13 12.95 -15.07
CA ASN A 13 7.65 11.70 -15.62
C ASN A 13 7.64 10.62 -14.53
N ALA A 14 6.56 9.87 -14.44
CA ALA A 14 6.26 9.00 -13.31
C ALA A 14 5.81 7.61 -13.78
N PRO A 15 6.70 6.61 -13.82
CA PRO A 15 6.32 5.23 -14.14
C PRO A 15 5.61 4.61 -12.93
N PHE A 16 4.33 4.27 -13.09
CA PHE A 16 3.53 3.69 -12.01
C PHE A 16 3.95 2.24 -11.75
N TYR A 17 4.23 1.93 -10.49
CA TYR A 17 4.51 0.57 -10.03
C TYR A 17 3.24 -0.12 -9.53
N GLY A 18 2.54 0.48 -8.56
CA GLY A 18 1.17 0.15 -8.20
C GLY A 18 0.21 1.07 -8.94
N VAL A 19 -0.97 0.58 -9.31
CA VAL A 19 -2.02 1.35 -9.99
C VAL A 19 -3.35 0.95 -9.39
N ALA A 20 -4.14 1.94 -8.97
CA ALA A 20 -5.48 1.69 -8.45
C ALA A 20 -6.42 2.83 -8.86
N PRO A 21 -7.55 2.53 -9.52
CA PRO A 21 -8.61 3.51 -9.72
C PRO A 21 -9.29 3.82 -8.39
N SER A 22 -9.43 5.11 -8.10
CA SER A 22 -10.21 5.62 -6.98
C SER A 22 -11.69 5.30 -7.19
N PRO A 23 -12.35 4.60 -6.26
CA PRO A 23 -13.78 4.34 -6.34
C PRO A 23 -14.63 5.59 -6.07
N VAL A 24 -14.03 6.70 -5.62
CA VAL A 24 -14.74 7.90 -5.17
C VAL A 24 -14.97 8.90 -6.30
N ASP A 25 -13.98 9.10 -7.17
CA ASP A 25 -13.95 10.22 -8.11
C ASP A 25 -13.44 9.85 -9.51
N GLY A 26 -13.16 8.56 -9.76
CA GLY A 26 -12.65 8.08 -11.05
C GLY A 26 -11.22 8.51 -11.36
N SER A 27 -10.52 9.14 -10.41
CA SER A 27 -9.08 9.38 -10.55
C SER A 27 -8.30 8.06 -10.49
N ILE A 28 -7.12 8.04 -11.10
CA ILE A 28 -6.20 6.90 -11.06
C ILE A 28 -5.04 7.28 -10.17
N TRP A 29 -4.74 6.48 -9.16
CA TRP A 29 -3.56 6.65 -8.34
C TRP A 29 -2.46 5.70 -8.80
N GLY A 30 -1.21 6.14 -8.65
CA GLY A 30 -0.04 5.34 -8.91
C GLY A 30 1.09 5.61 -7.94
N SER A 31 1.79 4.56 -7.51
CA SER A 31 3.01 4.69 -6.70
C SER A 31 4.25 4.71 -7.58
N ILE A 32 5.22 5.55 -7.20
CA ILE A 32 6.48 5.73 -7.91
C ILE A 32 7.61 5.29 -6.99
N LEU A 33 8.33 4.25 -7.42
CA LEU A 33 9.51 3.74 -6.73
C LEU A 33 10.63 4.80 -6.68
N GLY A 34 11.67 4.51 -5.89
CA GLY A 34 12.88 5.31 -5.80
C GLY A 34 12.96 6.10 -4.51
N MET A 35 14.02 6.91 -4.37
CA MET A 35 14.27 7.70 -3.17
C MET A 35 13.91 9.18 -3.41
N PRO A 36 13.01 9.79 -2.62
CA PRO A 36 12.14 9.14 -1.64
C PRO A 36 10.89 8.48 -2.24
N GLY A 37 10.65 8.67 -3.54
CA GLY A 37 9.46 8.16 -4.24
C GLY A 37 8.19 8.95 -3.94
N SER A 38 7.09 8.63 -4.60
CA SER A 38 5.86 9.43 -4.52
C SER A 38 4.59 8.65 -4.83
N LEU A 39 3.45 9.25 -4.54
CA LEU A 39 2.15 8.91 -5.11
C LEU A 39 1.78 9.97 -6.16
N VAL A 40 1.22 9.53 -7.27
CA VAL A 40 0.70 10.41 -8.33
C VAL A 40 -0.79 10.14 -8.49
N ARG A 41 -1.58 11.21 -8.47
CA ARG A 41 -2.99 11.17 -8.83
C ARG A 41 -3.14 11.67 -10.26
N LEU A 42 -3.78 10.89 -11.12
CA LEU A 42 -4.10 11.22 -12.50
C LEU A 42 -5.61 11.37 -12.63
N VAL A 43 -6.07 12.52 -13.12
CA VAL A 43 -7.45 12.75 -13.51
C VAL A 43 -7.52 12.71 -15.03
N PRO A 44 -8.16 11.71 -15.65
CA PRO A 44 -8.18 11.59 -17.12
C PRO A 44 -8.85 12.78 -17.82
N GLY A 45 -9.90 13.34 -17.23
CA GLY A 45 -10.72 14.36 -17.89
C GLY A 45 -11.50 13.81 -19.09
N PRO A 46 -12.17 14.67 -19.87
CA PRO A 46 -13.04 14.24 -20.97
C PRO A 46 -12.29 13.75 -22.22
N ASN A 47 -11.03 14.15 -22.41
CA ASN A 47 -10.17 13.70 -23.52
C ASN A 47 -8.75 13.40 -22.98
N PRO A 48 -8.54 12.21 -22.39
CA PRO A 48 -7.32 11.90 -21.63
C PRO A 48 -5.98 12.19 -22.31
N PRO A 49 -5.81 11.99 -23.63
CA PRO A 49 -4.58 12.39 -24.32
C PRO A 49 -4.23 13.89 -24.24
N ALA A 50 -5.20 14.77 -24.01
CA ALA A 50 -5.02 16.23 -24.04
C ALA A 50 -5.41 16.94 -22.74
N THR A 51 -6.29 16.35 -21.92
CA THR A 51 -6.88 17.01 -20.74
C THR A 51 -6.47 16.38 -19.42
N ALA A 52 -5.67 15.31 -19.45
CA ALA A 52 -5.31 14.64 -18.21
C ALA A 52 -4.42 15.52 -17.33
N LEU A 53 -4.80 15.64 -16.06
CA LEU A 53 -4.05 16.40 -15.07
C LEU A 53 -3.48 15.46 -14.02
N SER A 54 -2.24 15.72 -13.63
CA SER A 54 -1.54 14.93 -12.62
C SER A 54 -1.13 15.79 -11.43
N GLU A 55 -1.31 15.24 -10.24
CA GLU A 55 -0.80 15.78 -8.98
C GLU A 55 0.23 14.79 -8.44
N ILE A 56 1.32 15.29 -7.84
CA ILE A 56 2.37 14.45 -7.24
C ILE A 56 2.50 14.77 -5.76
N TYR A 57 2.60 13.71 -4.96
CA TYR A 57 2.73 13.74 -3.51
C TYR A 57 3.94 12.89 -3.13
N GLU A 58 5.04 13.56 -2.83
CA GLU A 58 6.27 12.89 -2.44
C GLU A 58 6.14 12.30 -1.04
N VAL A 59 6.66 11.08 -0.82
CA VAL A 59 6.72 10.50 0.52
C VAL A 59 7.56 11.44 1.41
N PRO A 60 7.13 11.79 2.63
CA PRO A 60 7.87 12.73 3.45
C PRO A 60 9.30 12.26 3.73
N TRP A 61 10.28 13.01 3.20
CA TRP A 61 11.70 12.73 3.37
C TRP A 61 12.49 14.02 3.49
N ASN A 62 13.25 14.15 4.57
CA ASN A 62 13.90 15.39 4.98
C ASN A 62 12.95 16.60 4.99
N ASN A 63 11.65 16.35 5.24
CA ASN A 63 10.64 17.39 5.28
C ASN A 63 10.39 17.80 6.74
N PRO A 64 10.87 18.97 7.20
CA PRO A 64 10.75 19.39 8.59
C PRO A 64 9.30 19.68 9.01
N LYS A 65 8.36 19.77 8.07
CA LYS A 65 6.94 19.98 8.34
C LYS A 65 6.16 18.67 8.52
N ALA A 66 6.76 17.53 8.20
CA ALA A 66 6.12 16.23 8.32
C ALA A 66 6.32 15.65 9.73
N SER A 67 5.27 14.99 10.24
CA SER A 67 5.31 14.34 11.56
C SER A 67 6.08 13.02 11.57
N ALA A 68 6.37 12.45 10.40
CA ALA A 68 7.13 11.23 10.22
C ALA A 68 7.91 11.30 8.89
N GLN A 69 8.97 10.50 8.78
CA GLN A 69 9.78 10.38 7.57
C GLN A 69 9.72 8.94 7.05
N GLY A 70 9.76 8.78 5.74
CA GLY A 70 9.81 7.48 5.08
C GLY A 70 10.24 7.60 3.62
N PHE A 71 10.35 6.48 2.93
CA PHE A 71 10.85 6.47 1.56
C PHE A 71 10.53 5.18 0.81
N ALA A 72 10.69 5.24 -0.51
CA ALA A 72 10.59 4.17 -1.48
C ALA A 72 9.29 3.36 -1.33
N PRO A 73 8.15 3.96 -1.74
CA PRO A 73 6.90 3.25 -1.79
C PRO A 73 6.97 2.11 -2.80
N ARG A 74 6.11 1.11 -2.63
CA ARG A 74 6.04 -0.07 -3.47
C ARG A 74 4.60 -0.28 -3.96
N GLY A 75 3.98 -1.44 -3.75
CA GLY A 75 2.59 -1.65 -4.11
C GLY A 75 1.65 -0.79 -3.27
N MET A 76 0.53 -0.41 -3.87
CA MET A 76 -0.45 0.49 -3.27
C MET A 76 -1.85 0.11 -3.70
N ASP A 77 -2.84 0.53 -2.92
CA ASP A 77 -4.26 0.46 -3.25
C ASP A 77 -5.02 1.67 -2.66
N VAL A 78 -6.27 1.86 -3.06
CA VAL A 78 -7.12 2.98 -2.64
C VAL A 78 -8.36 2.45 -1.93
N ASP A 79 -8.64 2.98 -0.74
CA ASP A 79 -9.81 2.59 0.03
C ASP A 79 -11.11 3.22 -0.51
N SER A 80 -12.25 2.80 0.06
CA SER A 80 -13.57 3.31 -0.37
C SER A 80 -13.81 4.79 -0.03
N SER A 81 -12.92 5.41 0.76
CA SER A 81 -12.96 6.82 1.12
C SER A 81 -11.98 7.68 0.30
N GLY A 82 -11.23 7.06 -0.63
CA GLY A 82 -10.25 7.74 -1.46
C GLY A 82 -8.90 7.96 -0.76
N VAL A 83 -8.64 7.30 0.37
CA VAL A 83 -7.32 7.29 1.01
C VAL A 83 -6.45 6.27 0.29
N VAL A 84 -5.25 6.70 -0.10
CA VAL A 84 -4.27 5.85 -0.76
C VAL A 84 -3.41 5.18 0.30
N TRP A 85 -3.20 3.88 0.18
CA TRP A 85 -2.37 3.10 1.09
C TRP A 85 -1.20 2.50 0.32
N THR A 86 -0.01 2.53 0.91
CA THR A 86 1.21 1.97 0.29
C THR A 86 2.16 1.47 1.35
N VAL A 87 2.90 0.41 1.01
CA VAL A 87 4.05 -0.03 1.81
C VAL A 87 5.29 0.78 1.43
N LEU A 88 6.15 1.06 2.41
CA LEU A 88 7.40 1.82 2.26
C LEU A 88 8.60 0.94 2.59
N SER A 89 9.69 1.09 1.83
CA SER A 89 10.95 0.39 2.13
C SER A 89 11.61 0.87 3.43
N SER A 90 11.15 1.99 3.98
CA SER A 90 11.50 2.44 5.32
C SER A 90 10.82 1.64 6.44
N GLY A 91 10.14 0.52 6.14
CA GLY A 91 9.54 -0.36 7.15
C GLY A 91 8.22 0.16 7.72
N HIS A 92 7.43 0.85 6.89
CA HIS A 92 6.11 1.38 7.28
C HIS A 92 5.02 0.90 6.30
N LEU A 93 3.81 0.73 6.81
CA LEU A 93 2.61 0.96 6.01
C LEU A 93 2.29 2.46 6.08
N ALA A 94 1.91 3.08 4.98
CA ALA A 94 1.60 4.50 4.92
C ALA A 94 0.22 4.73 4.29
N SER A 95 -0.49 5.71 4.82
CA SER A 95 -1.71 6.27 4.21
C SER A 95 -1.47 7.69 3.74
N PHE A 96 -2.07 8.06 2.61
CA PHE A 96 -2.16 9.43 2.12
C PHE A 96 -3.62 9.84 1.91
N ASP A 97 -4.05 10.85 2.65
CA ASP A 97 -5.38 11.44 2.55
C ASP A 97 -5.30 12.87 1.98
N ARG A 98 -5.56 12.99 0.67
CA ARG A 98 -5.55 14.27 -0.05
C ARG A 98 -6.48 15.32 0.57
N ARG A 99 -7.53 14.92 1.29
CA ARG A 99 -8.50 15.85 1.91
C ARG A 99 -7.90 16.61 3.10
N LYS A 100 -6.80 16.12 3.67
CA LYS A 100 -6.09 16.79 4.76
C LYS A 100 -5.17 17.90 4.28
N CYS A 101 -4.86 17.96 2.99
CA CYS A 101 -3.99 18.98 2.43
C CYS A 101 -4.55 20.40 2.62
N LYS A 102 -3.74 21.29 3.18
CA LYS A 102 -4.05 22.69 3.51
C LYS A 102 -3.49 23.65 2.48
N GLY A 103 -2.40 23.26 1.80
CA GLY A 103 -1.75 24.06 0.76
C GLY A 103 -2.44 23.96 -0.60
N ALA A 104 -1.97 24.76 -1.56
CA ALA A 104 -2.36 24.63 -2.95
C ALA A 104 -1.96 23.25 -3.50
N LEU A 105 -2.88 22.60 -4.22
CA LEU A 105 -2.70 21.26 -4.80
C LEU A 105 -2.21 21.28 -6.25
N ASN A 106 -2.11 22.47 -6.83
CA ASN A 106 -1.57 22.72 -8.15
C ASN A 106 -0.77 24.04 -8.13
N GLY A 107 -0.06 24.30 -9.24
CA GLY A 107 0.75 25.50 -9.40
C GLY A 107 2.18 25.37 -8.85
N PRO A 108 2.93 26.47 -8.78
CA PRO A 108 4.39 26.46 -8.63
C PRO A 108 4.89 25.97 -7.27
N THR A 109 4.02 25.90 -6.25
CA THR A 109 4.36 25.41 -4.91
C THR A 109 3.93 23.95 -4.68
N ALA A 110 3.16 23.35 -5.59
CA ALA A 110 2.64 21.99 -5.47
C ALA A 110 3.60 20.95 -6.09
N THR A 111 4.84 20.91 -5.60
CA THR A 111 5.95 20.19 -6.25
C THR A 111 6.27 18.82 -5.65
N GLY A 112 5.32 18.18 -4.96
CA GLY A 112 5.53 16.90 -4.27
C GLY A 112 5.43 16.98 -2.75
N GLN A 113 6.27 17.78 -2.09
CA GLN A 113 6.35 17.86 -0.62
C GLN A 113 5.33 18.81 0.04
N HIS A 114 4.39 19.35 -0.74
CA HIS A 114 3.51 20.45 -0.34
C HIS A 114 2.34 20.05 0.58
N CYS A 115 2.06 18.75 0.73
CA CYS A 115 1.02 18.22 1.61
C CYS A 115 1.57 17.17 2.60
N PRO A 116 2.47 17.56 3.52
CA PRO A 116 2.96 16.63 4.55
C PRO A 116 1.84 16.14 5.48
N GLU A 117 0.81 16.95 5.72
CA GLU A 117 -0.33 16.64 6.58
C GLU A 117 -1.28 15.57 6.02
N GLY A 118 -1.17 15.25 4.72
CA GLY A 118 -1.89 14.14 4.10
C GLY A 118 -1.34 12.78 4.52
N TRP A 119 -0.08 12.71 4.93
CA TRP A 119 0.62 11.46 5.21
C TRP A 119 0.43 10.99 6.65
N SER A 120 0.31 9.67 6.82
CA SER A 120 0.45 9.00 8.12
C SER A 120 1.22 7.70 7.92
N LEU A 121 2.23 7.47 8.74
CA LEU A 121 3.14 6.32 8.63
C LEU A 121 3.00 5.45 9.88
N TYR A 122 2.81 4.15 9.67
CA TYR A 122 2.61 3.13 10.69
C TYR A 122 3.80 2.16 10.63
N PRO A 123 4.71 2.17 11.61
CA PRO A 123 5.83 1.24 11.65
C PRO A 123 5.32 -0.21 11.62
N LEU A 124 5.83 -1.02 10.69
CA LEU A 124 5.48 -2.43 10.63
C LEU A 124 5.95 -3.13 11.92
N PRO A 125 5.21 -4.13 12.42
CA PRO A 125 5.62 -4.86 13.61
C PRO A 125 6.95 -5.58 13.37
N GLY A 126 7.78 -5.69 14.41
CA GLY A 126 9.04 -6.42 14.34
C GLY A 126 10.23 -5.60 14.84
N PRO A 127 11.43 -6.20 14.82
CA PRO A 127 12.65 -5.52 15.20
C PRO A 127 13.06 -4.47 14.16
N ASN A 128 13.99 -3.61 14.55
CA ASN A 128 14.71 -2.73 13.64
C ASN A 128 16.22 -2.86 13.86
N TYR A 129 17.02 -2.43 12.88
CA TYR A 129 18.48 -2.44 13.00
C TYR A 129 18.96 -1.41 14.03
N LYS A 130 20.00 -1.78 14.79
CA LYS A 130 20.62 -0.88 15.77
C LYS A 130 21.14 0.37 15.06
N GLY A 131 20.68 1.54 15.49
CA GLY A 131 21.10 2.84 14.96
C GLY A 131 20.38 3.28 13.68
N ALA A 132 19.43 2.50 13.16
CA ALA A 132 18.62 2.91 12.02
C ALA A 132 17.54 3.90 12.49
N VAL A 133 17.77 5.19 12.24
CA VAL A 133 16.84 6.28 12.62
C VAL A 133 15.84 6.63 11.52
N ASP A 134 16.17 6.28 10.27
CA ASP A 134 15.35 6.62 9.09
C ASP A 134 14.29 5.54 8.75
N SER A 135 14.23 4.45 9.52
CA SER A 135 13.31 3.32 9.29
C SER A 135 12.46 3.02 10.52
N GLY A 136 11.25 2.51 10.31
CA GLY A 136 10.32 2.09 11.36
C GLY A 136 10.45 0.62 11.74
N SER A 137 10.94 -0.22 10.82
CA SER A 137 11.06 -1.67 10.99
C SER A 137 12.06 -2.25 9.99
N ALA A 138 12.66 -3.39 10.33
CA ALA A 138 13.46 -4.19 9.42
C ALA A 138 12.60 -5.11 8.52
N ASP A 139 11.28 -5.12 8.68
CA ASP A 139 10.38 -5.87 7.78
C ASP A 139 10.35 -5.24 6.37
N SER A 140 10.11 -6.07 5.37
CA SER A 140 9.99 -5.68 3.97
C SER A 140 8.64 -6.08 3.42
N ALA A 141 7.75 -5.10 3.26
CA ALA A 141 6.46 -5.33 2.65
C ALA A 141 6.48 -4.99 1.15
N TYR A 142 5.90 -5.85 0.31
CA TYR A 142 5.94 -5.71 -1.14
C TYR A 142 4.74 -4.99 -1.75
N TYR A 143 3.54 -5.26 -1.23
CA TYR A 143 2.28 -4.68 -1.72
C TYR A 143 1.38 -4.32 -0.54
N ASP A 144 0.51 -3.32 -0.77
CA ASP A 144 -0.66 -3.05 0.06
C ASP A 144 -1.93 -3.34 -0.74
N PHE A 145 -2.87 -4.05 -0.12
CA PHE A 145 -4.22 -4.27 -0.64
C PHE A 145 -5.22 -3.78 0.39
N VAL A 146 -6.23 -3.00 -0.01
CA VAL A 146 -7.27 -2.57 0.90
C VAL A 146 -8.50 -3.47 0.76
N ASP A 147 -8.82 -4.22 1.81
CA ASP A 147 -10.08 -4.94 1.91
C ASP A 147 -11.24 -3.98 2.13
N ARG A 148 -11.75 -3.42 1.03
CA ARG A 148 -12.88 -2.49 0.99
C ARG A 148 -14.21 -3.13 1.41
N PHE A 149 -14.32 -4.44 1.30
CA PHE A 149 -15.60 -5.16 1.33
C PHE A 149 -15.75 -6.11 2.50
N ASP A 150 -14.80 -6.14 3.44
CA ASP A 150 -14.77 -7.09 4.55
C ASP A 150 -14.72 -8.55 4.07
N MET A 151 -13.88 -8.82 3.07
CA MET A 151 -13.63 -10.16 2.53
C MET A 151 -12.85 -11.04 3.52
N LEU A 152 -11.94 -10.47 4.29
CA LEU A 152 -11.15 -11.18 5.30
C LEU A 152 -11.96 -11.47 6.57
N GLY A 153 -12.90 -10.59 6.95
CA GLY A 153 -13.66 -10.71 8.20
C GLY A 153 -13.20 -9.79 9.33
N LEU A 154 -12.41 -8.74 9.02
CA LEU A 154 -11.92 -7.75 9.98
C LEU A 154 -12.67 -6.39 9.90
N GLY A 155 -13.66 -6.28 9.03
CA GLY A 155 -14.34 -5.02 8.72
C GLY A 155 -13.97 -4.48 7.34
N LYS A 156 -14.57 -3.34 6.98
CA LYS A 156 -14.36 -2.67 5.69
C LYS A 156 -13.19 -1.69 5.75
N ASN A 157 -12.55 -1.47 4.60
CA ASN A 157 -11.40 -0.59 4.41
C ASN A 157 -10.22 -0.95 5.32
N ILE A 158 -9.92 -2.25 5.44
CA ILE A 158 -8.75 -2.72 6.18
C ILE A 158 -7.57 -2.84 5.22
N PRO A 159 -6.52 -2.01 5.36
CA PRO A 159 -5.30 -2.14 4.56
C PRO A 159 -4.47 -3.33 5.04
N LEU A 160 -3.95 -4.08 4.07
CA LEU A 160 -3.24 -5.33 4.25
C LEU A 160 -1.86 -5.25 3.58
N ALA A 161 -0.80 -5.26 4.39
CA ALA A 161 0.58 -5.29 3.91
C ALA A 161 1.10 -6.73 3.83
N THR A 162 1.77 -7.07 2.72
CA THR A 162 2.45 -8.36 2.53
C THR A 162 3.84 -8.34 3.16
N GLY A 163 3.96 -8.54 4.47
CA GLY A 163 5.23 -8.56 5.21
C GLY A 163 6.05 -9.81 4.90
N ASN A 164 7.09 -9.66 4.07
CA ASN A 164 7.84 -10.80 3.53
C ASN A 164 8.97 -11.28 4.44
N GLU A 165 9.62 -10.37 5.17
CA GLU A 165 10.66 -10.79 6.14
C GLU A 165 10.01 -11.27 7.44
N SER A 166 8.84 -10.73 7.77
CA SER A 166 8.01 -11.26 8.86
C SER A 166 7.18 -12.47 8.44
N GLU A 167 7.24 -12.96 7.20
CA GLU A 167 6.40 -14.07 6.71
C GLU A 167 4.93 -13.97 7.17
N GLY A 168 4.37 -12.76 7.11
CA GLY A 168 3.08 -12.43 7.68
C GLY A 168 2.23 -11.59 6.74
N LEU A 169 0.92 -11.84 6.78
CA LEU A 169 -0.05 -10.88 6.28
C LEU A 169 -0.41 -9.92 7.43
N LEU A 170 -0.19 -8.63 7.21
CA LEU A 170 -0.29 -7.61 8.26
C LEU A 170 -1.51 -6.74 8.01
N ALA A 171 -2.54 -6.86 8.85
CA ALA A 171 -3.75 -6.03 8.76
C ALA A 171 -3.68 -4.88 9.76
N LEU A 172 -3.91 -3.65 9.32
CA LEU A 172 -4.02 -2.51 10.24
C LEU A 172 -5.49 -2.30 10.62
N VAL A 173 -5.83 -2.60 11.88
CA VAL A 173 -7.18 -2.43 12.43
C VAL A 173 -7.09 -1.42 13.57
N ASP A 174 -7.82 -0.31 13.47
CA ASP A 174 -7.83 0.76 14.47
C ASP A 174 -6.43 1.24 14.88
N GLY A 175 -5.54 1.37 13.90
CA GLY A 175 -4.15 1.79 14.09
C GLY A 175 -3.23 0.75 14.72
N LYS A 176 -3.68 -0.50 14.87
CA LYS A 176 -2.90 -1.62 15.42
C LYS A 176 -2.76 -2.74 14.39
N PHE A 177 -1.57 -3.33 14.32
CA PHE A 177 -1.33 -4.46 13.44
C PHE A 177 -1.83 -5.78 14.05
N LEU A 178 -2.62 -6.52 13.27
CA LEU A 178 -2.86 -7.94 13.43
C LEU A 178 -2.00 -8.70 12.41
N THR A 179 -1.21 -9.66 12.90
CA THR A 179 -0.28 -10.44 12.08
C THR A 179 -0.81 -11.85 11.87
N PHE A 180 -1.19 -12.18 10.63
CA PHE A 180 -1.61 -13.52 10.23
C PHE A 180 -0.41 -14.30 9.71
N ARG A 181 -0.06 -15.39 10.40
CA ARG A 181 1.07 -16.25 10.06
C ARG A 181 0.61 -17.51 9.33
N VAL A 182 1.35 -17.90 8.31
CA VAL A 182 1.24 -19.23 7.73
C VAL A 182 2.18 -20.17 8.53
N PRO A 183 1.69 -21.31 9.02
CA PRO A 183 2.51 -22.21 9.83
C PRO A 183 3.78 -22.69 9.12
N TYR A 184 4.89 -22.73 9.85
CA TYR A 184 6.09 -23.46 9.44
C TYR A 184 5.75 -24.95 9.19
N PRO A 185 6.34 -25.62 8.17
CA PRO A 185 7.36 -25.14 7.22
C PRO A 185 6.78 -24.64 5.89
N MET A 186 5.56 -24.10 5.87
CA MET A 186 4.93 -23.76 4.59
C MET A 186 5.54 -22.52 3.91
N GLY A 187 6.14 -21.62 4.70
CA GLY A 187 6.70 -20.34 4.27
C GLY A 187 5.62 -19.33 3.88
N PHE A 188 5.98 -18.04 3.82
CA PHE A 188 5.08 -17.01 3.28
C PHE A 188 5.87 -15.84 2.67
N TYR A 189 5.70 -15.65 1.36
CA TYR A 189 6.29 -14.54 0.62
C TYR A 189 5.27 -14.05 -0.40
N ALA A 190 4.55 -12.97 -0.10
CA ALA A 190 3.42 -12.50 -0.89
C ALA A 190 3.78 -11.23 -1.69
N LYS A 191 3.12 -11.08 -2.84
CA LYS A 191 3.28 -9.93 -3.75
C LYS A 191 1.97 -9.31 -4.23
N GLY A 192 0.86 -9.98 -3.97
CA GLY A 192 -0.48 -9.59 -4.38
C GLY A 192 -1.50 -10.34 -3.55
N ILE A 193 -2.70 -9.78 -3.46
CA ILE A 193 -3.81 -10.30 -2.68
C ILE A 193 -5.06 -10.05 -3.52
N ASP A 194 -5.93 -11.05 -3.59
CA ASP A 194 -7.26 -10.92 -4.17
C ASP A 194 -8.28 -11.49 -3.19
N GLY A 195 -9.50 -10.94 -3.21
CA GLY A 195 -10.57 -11.37 -2.33
C GLY A 195 -11.87 -11.57 -3.08
N ARG A 196 -12.76 -12.38 -2.50
CA ARG A 196 -14.13 -12.52 -2.99
C ARG A 196 -15.10 -12.89 -1.87
N ILE A 197 -16.35 -12.50 -2.08
CA ILE A 197 -17.52 -12.93 -1.30
C ILE A 197 -18.32 -13.87 -2.20
N ASP A 198 -18.19 -15.17 -1.96
CA ASP A 198 -18.90 -16.24 -2.66
C ASP A 198 -20.39 -16.29 -2.28
N ASP A 199 -20.68 -16.11 -0.99
CA ASP A 199 -22.06 -16.04 -0.48
C ASP A 199 -22.12 -15.09 0.73
N ALA A 200 -22.78 -13.95 0.54
CA ALA A 200 -22.96 -12.96 1.61
C ALA A 200 -23.79 -13.48 2.80
N LYS A 201 -24.61 -14.53 2.60
CA LYS A 201 -25.44 -15.14 3.64
C LYS A 201 -24.71 -16.23 4.44
N ALA A 202 -23.59 -16.75 3.93
CA ALA A 202 -22.80 -17.80 4.60
C ALA A 202 -21.84 -17.27 5.68
N GLY A 203 -21.92 -15.98 6.02
CA GLY A 203 -21.08 -15.36 7.04
C GLY A 203 -19.59 -15.43 6.69
N TRP A 204 -18.73 -15.70 7.68
CA TRP A 204 -17.28 -15.77 7.49
C TRP A 204 -16.84 -16.88 6.51
N LYS A 205 -17.64 -17.93 6.32
CA LYS A 205 -17.32 -19.03 5.40
C LYS A 205 -17.46 -18.66 3.94
N GLY A 206 -18.40 -17.77 3.63
CA GLY A 206 -18.74 -17.34 2.28
C GLY A 206 -17.81 -16.27 1.72
N LYS A 207 -16.73 -15.90 2.41
CA LYS A 207 -15.82 -14.84 2.02
C LYS A 207 -14.38 -15.17 2.37
N GLY A 208 -13.43 -14.62 1.66
CA GLY A 208 -12.02 -14.77 2.02
C GLY A 208 -11.12 -13.91 1.17
N ILE A 209 -9.86 -13.93 1.53
CA ILE A 209 -8.78 -13.41 0.69
C ILE A 209 -7.80 -14.53 0.39
N TRP A 210 -7.17 -14.43 -0.76
CA TRP A 210 -6.22 -15.38 -1.29
C TRP A 210 -4.95 -14.65 -1.72
N THR A 211 -3.83 -15.31 -1.52
CA THR A 211 -2.54 -14.81 -1.96
C THR A 211 -1.64 -15.97 -2.34
N SER A 212 -0.87 -15.79 -3.40
CA SER A 212 0.14 -16.77 -3.80
C SER A 212 1.45 -16.54 -3.04
N ILE A 213 2.10 -17.64 -2.65
CA ILE A 213 3.52 -17.60 -2.32
C ILE A 213 4.29 -17.31 -3.62
N SER A 214 4.79 -16.09 -3.74
CA SER A 214 5.24 -15.45 -4.97
C SER A 214 6.75 -15.19 -5.00
N THR A 215 7.51 -15.99 -4.25
CA THR A 215 8.98 -15.99 -4.36
C THR A 215 9.40 -16.45 -5.76
N ARG A 216 10.47 -15.87 -6.28
CA ARG A 216 11.06 -16.27 -7.58
C ARG A 216 11.90 -17.55 -7.48
N ALA A 217 12.24 -17.96 -6.26
CA ALA A 217 13.07 -19.12 -5.98
C ALA A 217 12.38 -20.05 -4.97
N PRO A 218 11.25 -20.68 -5.32
CA PRO A 218 10.53 -21.55 -4.39
C PRO A 218 11.37 -22.75 -3.94
N PHE A 219 12.36 -23.15 -4.73
CA PHE A 219 13.34 -24.19 -4.39
C PHE A 219 14.35 -23.81 -3.29
N HIS A 220 14.39 -22.54 -2.88
CA HIS A 220 15.14 -22.09 -1.69
C HIS A 220 14.29 -22.09 -0.40
N MET A 221 12.98 -22.35 -0.49
CA MET A 221 12.14 -22.51 0.69
C MET A 221 12.30 -23.93 1.27
N GLU A 222 11.75 -24.14 2.46
CA GLU A 222 11.58 -25.46 3.04
C GLU A 222 10.92 -26.44 2.04
N GLY A 223 11.42 -27.67 2.01
CA GLY A 223 11.09 -28.67 0.99
C GLY A 223 12.10 -28.74 -0.18
N GLY A 224 12.83 -27.66 -0.44
CA GLY A 224 13.96 -27.65 -1.38
C GLY A 224 13.58 -27.90 -2.85
N ARG A 225 14.42 -28.67 -3.56
CA ARG A 225 14.23 -28.94 -5.00
C ARG A 225 12.85 -29.57 -5.25
N GLY A 226 12.08 -28.97 -6.15
CA GLY A 226 10.73 -29.43 -6.51
C GLY A 226 9.61 -28.68 -5.77
N THR A 227 9.94 -27.84 -4.78
CA THR A 227 8.96 -26.94 -4.16
C THR A 227 8.40 -25.96 -5.21
N THR A 228 7.08 -25.84 -5.24
CA THR A 228 6.32 -24.96 -6.14
C THR A 228 5.60 -23.86 -5.34
N SER A 229 5.02 -22.89 -6.06
CA SER A 229 4.15 -21.88 -5.46
C SER A 229 2.90 -22.52 -4.83
N LYS A 230 2.36 -21.87 -3.80
CA LYS A 230 1.14 -22.31 -3.09
C LYS A 230 0.15 -21.15 -3.07
N LEU A 231 -1.13 -21.49 -2.98
CA LEU A 231 -2.19 -20.51 -2.72
C LEU A 231 -2.58 -20.58 -1.24
N VAL A 232 -2.53 -19.46 -0.55
CA VAL A 232 -2.93 -19.34 0.85
C VAL A 232 -4.26 -18.62 0.91
N LYS A 233 -5.24 -19.21 1.61
CA LYS A 233 -6.54 -18.60 1.90
C LYS A 233 -6.56 -18.12 3.35
N PHE A 234 -6.93 -16.86 3.56
CA PHE A 234 -7.20 -16.31 4.89
C PHE A 234 -8.69 -16.02 5.05
N GLN A 235 -9.21 -16.36 6.23
CA GLN A 235 -10.57 -16.05 6.70
C GLN A 235 -10.50 -15.82 8.21
N VAL A 236 -11.23 -14.84 8.70
CA VAL A 236 -11.36 -14.56 10.13
C VAL A 236 -12.78 -14.90 10.57
N ARG A 237 -12.88 -15.72 11.62
CA ARG A 237 -14.14 -16.02 12.28
C ARG A 237 -14.56 -14.84 13.16
N PRO A 238 -15.87 -14.57 13.31
CA PRO A 238 -16.32 -13.51 14.21
C PRO A 238 -16.06 -13.86 15.69
N ASP A 239 -16.00 -15.15 16.01
CA ASP A 239 -15.67 -15.66 17.34
C ASP A 239 -14.98 -17.05 17.28
N PRO A 240 -14.30 -17.49 18.34
CA PRO A 240 -13.57 -18.77 18.34
C PRO A 240 -14.45 -20.03 18.18
N LEU A 241 -15.73 -19.95 18.53
CA LEU A 241 -16.68 -21.08 18.54
C LEU A 241 -17.52 -21.17 17.26
N SER A 242 -17.47 -20.14 16.40
CA SER A 242 -18.09 -20.14 15.09
C SER A 242 -17.68 -21.37 14.28
N LYS A 243 -18.68 -22.18 13.89
CA LYS A 243 -18.52 -23.43 13.14
C LYS A 243 -18.59 -23.23 11.66
#